data_AF-A0A9J5WZC4-F1
#
_entry.id   AF-A0A9J5WZC4-F1
#
_cell.length_a   1.000
_cell.length_b   1.000
_cell.length_c   1.000
_cell.angle_alpha   90.00
_cell.angle_beta   90.00
_cell.angle_gamma   90.00
#
_symmetry.space_group_name_H-M   'P 1'
#
loop_
_entity.id
_entity.type
_entity.pdbx_description
1 polymer ?
#
loop_
_entity_poly.entity_id
_entity_poly.type
_entity_poly.pdbx_seq_one_letter_code
_entity_poly.pdbx_strand_id
1 'polypeptide(L)' 'MWNVTEGTLSKKYEGGSVWLRKVYSDDFSLWCIELFKDRRLGDGDKIGLYWDPRFSCLVFKLLSQVGS' A
#
# COMPACT_ATOMS: atom_id res chain seq x y z
N MET A 1 15.45 10.15 4.88
CA MET A 1 15.57 8.81 5.50
C MET A 1 14.17 8.37 5.89
N TRP A 2 13.64 7.30 5.29
CA TRP A 2 12.30 6.80 5.59
C TRP A 2 12.30 6.22 7.00
N ASN A 3 11.73 6.95 7.97
CA ASN A 3 11.61 6.46 9.33
C ASN A 3 10.55 5.33 9.35
N VAL A 4 11.04 4.08 9.36
CA VAL A 4 10.27 2.87 9.62
C VAL A 4 10.14 2.73 11.14
N THR A 5 9.46 3.69 11.75
CA THR A 5 9.16 3.68 13.19
C THR A 5 7.70 4.06 13.37
N GLU A 6 6.82 3.25 12.82
CA GLU A 6 5.45 3.15 13.32
C GLU A 6 5.12 1.68 13.42
N GLY A 7 4.90 1.22 14.65
CA GLY A 7 4.43 -0.12 15.00
C GLY A 7 3.00 -0.36 14.52
N THR A 8 2.78 -0.22 13.21
CA THR A 8 1.60 -0.73 12.56
C THR A 8 1.87 -2.21 12.30
N LEU A 9 1.15 -3.07 13.03
CA LEU A 9 1.05 -4.50 12.73
C LEU A 9 1.03 -4.68 11.21
N SER A 10 2.09 -5.29 10.69
CA SER A 10 2.28 -5.51 9.26
C SER A 10 1.26 -6.57 8.83
N LYS A 11 0.06 -6.14 8.45
CA LYS A 11 -0.95 -7.04 7.91
C LYS A 11 -0.53 -7.43 6.50
N LYS A 12 -0.32 -8.73 6.31
CA LYS A 12 -0.06 -9.32 4.98
C LYS A 12 -1.40 -9.47 4.27
N TYR A 13 -1.50 -8.98 3.04
CA TYR A 13 -2.67 -9.19 2.17
C TYR A 13 -2.29 -10.20 1.10
N GLU A 14 -3.01 -11.31 1.02
CA GLU A 14 -2.72 -12.43 0.10
C GLU A 14 -4.01 -12.97 -0.52
N GLY A 15 -3.87 -13.65 -1.67
CA GLY A 15 -4.98 -14.29 -2.38
C GLY A 15 -5.18 -13.77 -3.81
N GLY A 16 -6.01 -14.45 -4.60
CA GLY A 16 -6.23 -14.14 -6.01
C GLY A 16 -6.85 -12.74 -6.26
N SER A 17 -7.42 -12.13 -5.23
CA SER A 17 -7.95 -10.77 -5.23
C SER A 17 -6.95 -9.72 -4.76
N VAL A 18 -5.65 -10.03 -4.70
CA VAL A 18 -4.58 -9.09 -4.39
C VAL A 18 -3.55 -9.12 -5.51
N TRP A 19 -3.40 -8.02 -6.25
CA TRP A 19 -2.38 -7.93 -7.30
C TRP A 19 -1.93 -6.48 -7.52
N LEU A 20 -0.64 -6.34 -7.83
CA LEU A 20 -0.02 -5.10 -8.31
C LEU A 20 0.43 -5.36 -9.75
N ARG A 21 -0.05 -4.57 -10.69
CA ARG A 21 0.24 -4.72 -12.11
C ARG A 21 0.69 -3.39 -12.71
N LYS A 22 1.74 -3.41 -13.51
CA LYS A 22 2.09 -2.29 -14.40
C LYS A 22 1.10 -2.25 -15.58
N VAL A 23 0.45 -1.12 -15.81
CA VAL A 23 -0.62 -1.01 -16.84
C VAL A 23 -0.08 -0.40 -18.13
N TYR A 24 0.44 0.83 -18.08
CA TYR A 24 1.06 1.58 -19.19
C TYR A 24 2.27 2.40 -18.67
N SER A 25 3.01 3.10 -19.55
CA SER A 25 4.43 3.53 -19.39
C SER A 25 4.98 3.56 -17.95
N ASP A 26 4.40 4.39 -17.08
CA ASP A 26 4.85 4.62 -15.70
C ASP A 26 3.72 4.44 -14.67
N ASP A 27 2.56 3.92 -15.10
CA ASP A 27 1.39 3.72 -14.26
C ASP A 27 1.30 2.30 -13.72
N PHE A 28 0.90 2.21 -12.45
CA PHE A 28 0.66 0.97 -11.73
C PHE A 28 -0.79 0.92 -11.27
N SER A 29 -1.41 -0.25 -11.42
CA SER A 29 -2.70 -0.58 -10.83
C SER A 29 -2.50 -1.52 -9.66
N LEU A 30 -3.03 -1.13 -8.51
CA LEU A 30 -3.12 -1.96 -7.32
C LEU A 30 -4.57 -2.38 -7.11
N TRP A 31 -4.80 -3.68 -7.03
CA TRP A 31 -6.06 -4.24 -6.62
C TRP A 31 -5.88 -4.93 -5.26
N CYS A 32 -6.45 -4.34 -4.20
CA CYS A 32 -6.39 -4.87 -2.84
C CYS A 32 -7.51 -4.28 -1.98
N ILE A 33 -8.76 -4.69 -2.18
CA ILE A 33 -9.94 -4.07 -1.55
C ILE A 33 -9.82 -4.01 -0.01
N GLU A 34 -9.27 -5.05 0.62
CA GLU A 34 -9.08 -5.08 2.07
C GLU A 34 -8.17 -3.98 2.58
N LEU A 35 -7.09 -3.65 1.85
CA LEU A 35 -6.19 -2.56 2.21
C LEU A 35 -6.94 -1.21 2.26
N PHE A 36 -7.78 -0.94 1.26
CA PHE A 36 -8.56 0.30 1.20
C PHE A 36 -9.54 0.39 2.37
N LYS A 37 -10.21 -0.70 2.73
CA LYS A 37 -11.15 -0.75 3.86
C LYS A 37 -10.42 -0.59 5.20
N ASP A 38 -9.35 -1.36 5.42
CA ASP A 38 -8.61 -1.39 6.69
C ASP A 38 -7.92 -0.05 6.98
N ARG A 39 -7.43 0.62 5.93
CA ARG A 39 -6.73 1.90 6.04
C ARG A 39 -7.63 3.10 5.78
N ARG A 40 -8.93 2.87 5.53
CA ARG A 40 -9.95 3.90 5.23
C ARG A 40 -9.50 4.87 4.14
N LEU A 41 -8.95 4.31 3.07
CA LEU A 41 -8.45 5.09 1.94
C LEU A 41 -9.61 5.64 1.12
N GLY A 42 -9.50 6.90 0.75
CA GLY A 42 -10.42 7.62 -0.13
C GLY A 42 -9.75 8.13 -1.40
N ASP A 43 -10.57 8.69 -2.28
CA ASP A 43 -10.09 9.30 -3.51
C ASP A 43 -9.19 10.51 -3.21
N GLY A 44 -8.00 10.54 -3.81
CA GLY A 44 -7.01 11.60 -3.63
C GLY A 44 -5.96 11.32 -2.55
N ASP A 45 -6.13 10.29 -1.72
CA ASP A 45 -5.12 9.87 -0.75
C ASP A 45 -3.82 9.47 -1.46
N LYS A 46 -2.68 9.87 -0.88
CA LYS A 46 -1.36 9.51 -1.38
C LYS A 46 -0.80 8.38 -0.55
N ILE A 47 -0.46 7.28 -1.22
CA ILE A 47 0.12 6.10 -0.60
C ILE A 47 1.51 5.81 -1.15
N GLY A 48 2.34 5.21 -0.32
CA GLY A 48 3.65 4.67 -0.69
C GLY A 48 3.62 3.15 -0.61
N LEU A 49 4.18 2.51 -1.63
CA LEU A 49 4.46 1.08 -1.62
C LEU A 49 5.97 0.89 -1.76
N TYR A 50 6.57 0.05 -0.94
CA TYR A 50 7.96 -0.35 -1.10
C TYR A 50 8.12 -1.84 -0.85
N TRP A 51 9.10 -2.45 -1.52
CA TRP A 51 9.48 -3.83 -1.26
C TRP A 51 10.42 -3.89 -0.06
N ASP A 52 10.04 -4.65 0.98
CA ASP A 52 10.96 -4.98 2.07
C ASP A 52 11.60 -6.35 1.79
N PRO A 53 12.89 -6.39 1.41
CA PRO A 53 13.56 -7.65 1.08
C PRO A 53 13.71 -8.58 2.27
N ARG A 54 13.64 -8.09 3.52
CA ARG A 54 13.79 -8.91 4.73
C ARG A 54 12.62 -9.85 4.95
N PHE A 55 11.43 -9.40 4.57
CA PHE A 55 10.18 -10.14 4.74
C PHE A 55 9.61 -10.62 3.40
N SER A 56 10.27 -10.30 2.29
CA SER A 56 9.82 -10.59 0.93
C SER A 56 8.37 -10.19 0.70
N CYS A 57 8.02 -8.96 1.12
CA CYS A 57 6.66 -8.44 1.02
C CYS A 57 6.64 -6.97 0.58
N LEU A 58 5.52 -6.56 -0.03
CA LEU A 58 5.22 -5.16 -0.24
C LEU A 58 4.69 -4.56 1.06
N VAL A 59 5.31 -3.47 1.48
CA VAL A 59 4.89 -2.70 2.63
C VAL A 59 4.15 -1.45 2.17
N PHE A 60 3.02 -1.20 2.82
CA PHE A 60 2.17 -0.06 2.61
C PHE A 60 2.48 1.06 3.62
N LYS A 61 2.42 2.31 3.16
CA LYS A 61 2.41 3.49 4.03
C LYS A 61 1.45 4.55 3.50
N LEU A 62 0.63 5.12 4.38
CA LEU A 62 -0.15 6.32 4.06
C LEU A 62 0.78 7.54 4.13
N LEU A 63 0.83 8.33 3.06
CA LEU A 63 1.69 9.52 2.96
C LEU A 63 0.91 10.81 3.21
N SER A 64 -0.33 10.87 2.74
CA SER A 64 -1.23 12.01 2.96
C SER A 64 -2.67 11.54 2.76
N GLN A 65 -3.56 12.04 3.61
CA GLN A 65 -5.00 11.85 3.49
C GLN A 65 -5.64 13.17 3.04
N VAL A 66 -6.58 13.12 2.09
CA VAL A 66 -7.31 14.32 1.67
C VAL A 66 -8.47 14.55 2.64
N GLY A 67 -8.49 15.70 3.30
CA GLY A 67 -9.59 16.14 4.16
C GLY A 67 -9.48 15.83 5.66
N SER A 68 -8.26 15.72 6.20
CA SER A 68 -8.04 15.66 7.66
C SER A 68 -8.32 16.98 8.36
#